data_AF-A0A8T4ME63-F1
#
_entry.id   AF-A0A8T4ME63-F1
#
_cell.length_a   1.000
_cell.length_b   1.000
_cell.length_c   1.000
_cell.angle_alpha   90.00
_cell.angle_beta   90.00
_cell.angle_gamma   90.00
#
_symmetry.space_group_name_H-M   'P 1'
#
loop_
_entity.id
_entity.type
_entity.pdbx_description
1 polymer ?
#
loop_
_entity_poly.entity_id
_entity_poly.type
_entity_poly.pdbx_seq_one_letter_code
_entity_poly.pdbx_strand_id
1 'polypeptide(L)'
;MADDKRRLTSYVDSMREASSVITRENPDFVVAPMSGSIPFIDAMAIVDRDFDPSKVVYMPASSRIADVSRVIKDWYGNFLGTVVESPHEFPAVLGIDEVVSGSSVVRCMKPIDLACSRKRTEIKQDLVESLHSPDRDVALDAVRSLDILTRNKNAGNLALIKERIADGTYRIYPHIRRNDEQFFVQTTTEALDGKLTYRTIGIEDGKKPDAERNKEYKELRAEGRIIPIRVERIISMDDPNFSTAVFEDLDHPYSGGYVRLSPRVIGFNIPHQYIDFLTKIARHVGVDPSKVNPINTKSILDSARYLAKQDANN
;
A
#
# COMPACT_ATOMS: atom_id res chain seq x y z
N MET A 1 -32.22 17.28 -8.23
CA MET A 1 -32.69 16.09 -8.99
C MET A 1 -31.86 15.80 -10.23
N ALA A 2 -31.88 16.62 -11.30
CA ALA A 2 -31.09 16.34 -12.50
C ALA A 2 -29.56 16.36 -12.24
N ASP A 3 -29.11 17.35 -11.46
CA ASP A 3 -27.70 17.50 -11.07
C ASP A 3 -27.21 16.34 -10.18
N ASP A 4 -28.04 15.88 -9.24
CA ASP A 4 -27.71 14.74 -8.36
C ASP A 4 -27.58 13.44 -9.14
N LYS A 5 -28.46 13.21 -10.12
CA LYS A 5 -28.38 12.04 -10.99
C LYS A 5 -27.10 12.05 -11.82
N ARG A 6 -26.74 13.21 -12.39
CA ARG A 6 -25.49 13.35 -13.17
C ARG A 6 -24.25 13.05 -12.32
N ARG A 7 -24.17 13.61 -11.12
CA ARG A 7 -23.07 13.36 -10.19
C ARG A 7 -22.96 11.89 -9.77
N LEU A 8 -24.09 11.26 -9.47
CA LEU A 8 -24.11 9.84 -9.12
C LEU A 8 -23.64 8.96 -10.28
N THR A 9 -24.08 9.26 -11.51
CA THR A 9 -23.60 8.56 -12.71
C THR A 9 -22.11 8.71 -12.89
N SER A 10 -21.58 9.94 -12.82
CA SER A 10 -20.13 10.16 -12.90
C SER A 10 -19.37 9.38 -11.82
N TYR A 11 -19.86 9.37 -10.58
CA TYR A 11 -19.23 8.61 -9.50
C TYR A 11 -19.22 7.10 -9.78
N VAL A 12 -20.36 6.53 -10.20
CA VAL A 12 -20.47 5.11 -10.56
C VAL A 12 -19.53 4.72 -11.69
N ASP A 13 -19.46 5.55 -12.74
CA ASP A 13 -18.58 5.30 -13.88
C ASP A 13 -17.10 5.34 -13.47
N SER A 14 -16.70 6.29 -12.62
CA SER A 14 -15.35 6.33 -12.05
C SER A 14 -15.02 5.12 -11.19
N MET A 15 -15.98 4.59 -10.41
CA MET A 15 -15.76 3.36 -9.63
C MET A 15 -15.58 2.13 -10.52
N ARG A 16 -16.33 2.02 -11.63
CA ARG A 16 -16.11 0.97 -12.64
C ARG A 16 -14.75 1.10 -13.30
N GLU A 17 -14.34 2.32 -13.64
CA GLU A 17 -13.00 2.58 -14.18
C GLU A 17 -11.92 2.17 -13.18
N ALA A 18 -12.07 2.51 -11.90
CA ALA A 18 -11.13 2.11 -10.85
C ALA A 18 -11.02 0.59 -10.72
N SER A 19 -12.15 -0.11 -10.71
CA SER A 19 -12.17 -1.58 -10.70
C SER A 19 -11.49 -2.17 -11.95
N SER A 20 -11.75 -1.60 -13.13
CA SER A 20 -11.09 -2.01 -14.38
C SER A 20 -9.56 -1.81 -14.33
N VAL A 21 -9.09 -0.72 -13.73
CA VAL A 21 -7.66 -0.50 -13.47
C VAL A 21 -7.12 -1.57 -12.53
N ILE A 22 -7.77 -1.83 -11.40
CA ILE A 22 -7.34 -2.86 -10.44
C ILE A 22 -7.26 -4.23 -11.14
N THR A 23 -8.27 -4.59 -11.93
CA THR A 23 -8.29 -5.85 -12.68
C THR A 23 -7.14 -5.95 -13.68
N ARG A 24 -6.87 -4.86 -14.42
CA ARG A 24 -5.80 -4.82 -15.43
C ARG A 24 -4.40 -4.88 -14.81
N GLU A 25 -4.18 -4.12 -13.73
CA GLU A 25 -2.90 -4.13 -13.01
C GLU A 25 -2.70 -5.43 -12.23
N ASN A 26 -3.79 -6.16 -11.95
CA ASN A 26 -3.85 -7.42 -11.22
C ASN A 26 -2.94 -7.43 -9.97
N PRO A 27 -3.12 -6.49 -9.03
CA PRO A 27 -2.30 -6.47 -7.83
C PRO A 27 -2.63 -7.67 -6.93
N ASP A 28 -1.66 -8.06 -6.12
CA ASP A 28 -1.84 -9.03 -5.04
C ASP A 28 -2.63 -8.37 -3.90
N PHE A 29 -2.37 -7.08 -3.63
CA PHE A 29 -3.04 -6.31 -2.59
C PHE A 29 -3.46 -4.91 -3.06
N VAL A 30 -4.62 -4.47 -2.60
CA VAL A 30 -5.11 -3.09 -2.76
C VAL A 30 -5.07 -2.38 -1.41
N VAL A 31 -4.23 -1.36 -1.25
CA VAL A 31 -4.09 -0.61 0.01
C VAL A 31 -5.03 0.60 0.00
N ALA A 32 -5.93 0.67 0.98
CA ALA A 32 -6.95 1.71 1.08
C ALA A 32 -6.85 2.48 2.42
N PRO A 33 -6.61 3.80 2.43
CA PRO A 33 -6.79 4.66 3.59
C PRO A 33 -8.21 4.57 4.18
N MET A 34 -8.33 4.22 5.46
CA MET A 34 -9.64 3.94 6.08
C MET A 34 -10.63 5.11 6.07
N SER A 35 -10.19 6.35 6.27
CA SER A 35 -11.14 7.46 6.44
C SER A 35 -11.79 7.94 5.14
N GLY A 36 -11.08 7.82 4.00
CA GLY A 36 -11.55 8.35 2.72
C GLY A 36 -11.95 7.27 1.72
N SER A 37 -11.35 6.08 1.80
CA SER A 37 -11.42 5.10 0.71
C SER A 37 -12.43 3.98 0.93
N ILE A 38 -12.92 3.76 2.16
CA ILE A 38 -13.98 2.75 2.42
C ILE A 38 -15.20 2.94 1.50
N PRO A 39 -15.74 4.16 1.31
CA PRO A 39 -16.87 4.37 0.40
C PRO A 39 -16.57 3.96 -1.05
N PHE A 40 -15.33 4.13 -1.53
CA PHE A 40 -14.94 3.71 -2.87
C PHE A 40 -14.92 2.19 -3.00
N ILE A 41 -14.37 1.49 -2.01
CA ILE A 41 -14.32 0.03 -2.00
C ILE A 41 -15.73 -0.56 -1.98
N ASP A 42 -16.59 -0.07 -1.09
CA ASP A 42 -17.99 -0.51 -1.02
C ASP A 42 -18.74 -0.20 -2.33
N ALA A 43 -18.54 0.98 -2.91
CA ALA A 43 -19.14 1.34 -4.19
C ALA A 43 -18.65 0.44 -5.34
N MET A 44 -17.33 0.18 -5.44
CA MET A 44 -16.76 -0.72 -6.44
C MET A 44 -17.37 -2.11 -6.38
N ALA A 45 -17.51 -2.68 -5.18
CA ALA A 45 -18.13 -4.00 -4.98
C ALA A 45 -19.61 -4.06 -5.38
N ILE A 46 -20.31 -2.92 -5.42
CA ILE A 46 -21.69 -2.83 -5.90
C ILE A 46 -21.74 -2.68 -7.42
N VAL A 47 -20.88 -1.84 -8.00
CA VAL A 47 -20.95 -1.47 -9.43
C VAL A 47 -20.26 -2.46 -10.36
N ASP A 48 -19.36 -3.27 -9.82
CA ASP A 48 -18.59 -4.28 -10.55
C ASP A 48 -18.55 -5.61 -9.77
N ARG A 49 -19.06 -6.67 -10.41
CA ARG A 49 -19.15 -8.01 -9.80
C ARG A 49 -17.82 -8.76 -9.83
N ASP A 50 -16.90 -8.35 -10.71
CA ASP A 50 -15.59 -8.98 -10.87
C ASP A 50 -14.54 -8.36 -9.93
N PHE A 51 -14.89 -7.25 -9.26
CA PHE A 51 -14.05 -6.67 -8.21
C PHE A 51 -13.95 -7.64 -7.03
N ASP A 52 -12.72 -8.03 -6.69
CA ASP A 52 -12.44 -8.87 -5.53
C ASP A 52 -12.10 -8.01 -4.30
N PRO A 53 -13.05 -7.78 -3.38
CA PRO A 53 -12.79 -6.99 -2.18
C PRO A 53 -11.85 -7.69 -1.19
N SER A 54 -11.58 -8.99 -1.33
CA SER A 54 -10.71 -9.73 -0.40
C SER A 54 -9.24 -9.34 -0.53
N LYS A 55 -8.84 -8.75 -1.66
CA LYS A 55 -7.50 -8.17 -1.89
C LYS A 55 -7.27 -6.86 -1.14
N VAL A 56 -8.31 -6.25 -0.59
CA VAL A 56 -8.21 -4.92 0.01
C VAL A 56 -7.68 -5.00 1.45
N VAL A 57 -6.59 -4.28 1.72
CA VAL A 57 -6.02 -4.07 3.05
C VAL A 57 -6.17 -2.61 3.44
N TYR A 58 -6.57 -2.37 4.68
CA TYR A 58 -6.93 -1.02 5.14
C TYR A 58 -5.84 -0.42 5.99
N MET A 59 -5.42 0.80 5.65
CA MET A 59 -4.33 1.49 6.33
C MET A 59 -4.85 2.71 7.11
N PRO A 60 -4.45 2.88 8.39
CA PRO A 60 -4.79 4.07 9.16
C PRO A 60 -3.94 5.26 8.71
N ALA A 61 -4.51 6.13 7.87
CA ALA A 61 -3.80 7.25 7.23
C ALA A 61 -4.51 8.62 7.32
N SER A 62 -5.38 8.79 8.31
CA SER A 62 -6.08 10.05 8.56
C SER A 62 -5.16 11.12 9.14
N SER A 63 -5.33 12.37 8.69
CA SER A 63 -4.63 13.54 9.28
C SER A 63 -4.93 13.78 10.76
N ARG A 64 -6.02 13.18 11.27
CA ARG A 64 -6.42 13.25 12.68
C ARG A 64 -5.64 12.26 13.57
N ILE A 65 -4.95 11.29 12.97
CA ILE A 65 -4.15 10.31 13.70
C ILE A 65 -2.85 10.94 14.18
N ALA A 66 -2.52 10.71 15.45
CA ALA A 66 -1.25 11.17 16.03
C ALA A 66 -0.06 10.54 15.30
N ASP A 67 0.89 11.38 14.86
CA ASP A 67 2.10 10.96 14.14
C ASP A 67 1.80 10.04 12.94
N VAL A 68 0.79 10.40 12.14
CA VAL A 68 0.30 9.60 11.01
C VAL A 68 1.42 9.16 10.05
N SER A 69 2.45 9.98 9.81
CA SER A 69 3.58 9.61 8.96
C SER A 69 4.35 8.42 9.51
N ARG A 70 4.62 8.40 10.83
CA ARG A 70 5.25 7.24 11.48
C ARG A 70 4.32 6.04 11.46
N VAL A 71 3.04 6.23 11.77
CA VAL A 71 2.03 5.16 11.73
C VAL A 71 2.01 4.49 10.36
N ILE A 72 1.92 5.26 9.27
CA ILE A 72 1.91 4.73 7.90
C ILE A 72 3.20 3.94 7.62
N LYS A 73 4.37 4.51 7.95
CA LYS A 73 5.67 3.85 7.74
C LYS A 73 5.76 2.51 8.48
N ASP A 74 5.42 2.51 9.77
CA ASP A 74 5.55 1.34 10.63
C ASP A 74 4.50 0.29 10.26
N TRP A 75 3.25 0.71 10.00
CA TRP A 75 2.18 -0.16 9.52
C TRP A 75 2.54 -0.84 8.20
N TYR A 76 3.00 -0.06 7.22
CA TYR A 76 3.35 -0.58 5.90
C TYR A 76 4.60 -1.46 5.96
N GLY A 77 5.58 -1.12 6.80
CA GLY A 77 6.75 -1.97 7.05
C GLY A 77 6.37 -3.33 7.63
N ASN A 78 5.47 -3.36 8.63
CA ASN A 78 4.97 -4.62 9.20
C ASN A 78 4.15 -5.41 8.18
N PHE A 79 3.31 -4.74 7.38
CA PHE A 79 2.60 -5.37 6.27
C PHE A 79 3.58 -6.06 5.30
N LEU A 80 4.60 -5.34 4.80
CA LEU A 80 5.65 -5.93 3.96
C LEU A 80 6.39 -7.08 4.66
N GLY A 81 6.59 -7.00 5.97
CA GLY A 81 7.16 -8.09 6.77
C GLY A 81 6.35 -9.39 6.73
N THR A 82 5.04 -9.30 6.47
CA THR A 82 4.15 -10.47 6.37
C THR A 82 3.94 -10.99 4.96
N VAL A 83 4.05 -10.15 3.93
CA VAL A 83 3.69 -10.51 2.55
C VAL A 83 4.88 -10.66 1.59
N VAL A 84 6.08 -10.24 2.00
CA VAL A 84 7.29 -10.38 1.19
C VAL A 84 8.04 -11.65 1.60
N GLU A 85 8.08 -12.63 0.71
CA GLU A 85 8.82 -13.88 0.88
C GLU A 85 10.07 -13.89 -0.02
N SER A 86 11.13 -13.19 0.42
CA SER A 86 12.41 -13.17 -0.32
C SER A 86 13.06 -14.57 -0.31
N PRO A 87 13.63 -15.04 -1.44
CA PRO A 87 13.81 -14.36 -2.73
C PRO A 87 12.67 -14.56 -3.75
N HIS A 88 11.60 -15.25 -3.38
CA HIS A 88 10.62 -15.82 -4.30
C HIS A 88 9.49 -14.85 -4.67
N GLU A 89 8.94 -14.15 -3.69
CA GLU A 89 7.69 -13.42 -3.84
C GLU A 89 7.84 -11.95 -3.42
N PHE A 90 7.49 -11.06 -4.35
CA PHE A 90 7.46 -9.61 -4.14
C PHE A 90 6.10 -9.13 -4.62
N PRO A 91 5.12 -8.96 -3.72
CA PRO A 91 3.75 -8.69 -4.12
C PRO A 91 3.64 -7.35 -4.84
N ALA A 92 2.81 -7.31 -5.87
CA ALA A 92 2.34 -6.11 -6.52
C ALA A 92 1.29 -5.44 -5.62
N VAL A 93 1.59 -4.23 -5.15
CA VAL A 93 0.71 -3.47 -4.27
C VAL A 93 0.23 -2.22 -4.99
N LEU A 94 -1.09 -2.04 -5.04
CA LEU A 94 -1.75 -0.87 -5.62
C LEU A 94 -2.55 -0.13 -4.54
N GLY A 95 -2.31 1.15 -4.38
CA GLY A 95 -3.11 2.02 -3.54
C GLY A 95 -4.41 2.46 -4.21
N ILE A 96 -5.35 2.94 -3.41
CA ILE A 96 -6.48 3.75 -3.86
C ILE A 96 -6.78 4.82 -2.82
N ASP A 97 -6.85 6.09 -3.23
CA ASP A 97 -7.11 7.21 -2.31
C ASP A 97 -7.89 8.34 -3.01
N GLU A 98 -8.53 9.19 -2.22
CA GLU A 98 -9.17 10.41 -2.70
C GLU A 98 -8.15 11.50 -3.02
N VAL A 99 -8.38 12.23 -4.10
CA VAL A 99 -7.53 13.32 -4.55
C VAL A 99 -8.37 14.59 -4.72
N VAL A 100 -8.28 15.46 -3.71
CA VAL A 100 -8.76 16.85 -3.81
C VAL A 100 -7.62 17.74 -4.28
N SER A 101 -6.62 18.00 -3.42
CA SER A 101 -5.39 18.71 -3.77
C SER A 101 -4.22 17.79 -4.13
N GLY A 102 -4.32 16.49 -3.81
CA GLY A 102 -3.20 15.54 -3.87
C GLY A 102 -2.29 15.52 -2.64
N SER A 103 -2.48 16.42 -1.67
CA SER A 103 -1.63 16.47 -0.47
C SER A 103 -1.74 15.21 0.40
N SER A 104 -2.94 14.60 0.48
CA SER A 104 -3.14 13.39 1.28
C SER A 104 -2.41 12.18 0.68
N VAL A 105 -2.53 11.99 -0.64
CA VAL A 105 -1.82 10.95 -1.37
C VAL A 105 -0.30 11.07 -1.21
N VAL A 106 0.24 12.28 -1.40
CA VAL A 106 1.68 12.54 -1.23
C VAL A 106 2.15 12.21 0.19
N ARG A 107 1.34 12.55 1.20
CA ARG A 107 1.62 12.23 2.61
C ARG A 107 1.63 10.72 2.86
N CYS A 108 0.84 9.92 2.15
CA CYS A 108 0.89 8.47 2.24
C CYS A 108 2.10 7.88 1.50
N MET A 109 2.44 8.42 0.33
CA MET A 109 3.50 7.88 -0.51
C MET A 109 4.89 7.97 0.11
N LYS A 110 5.25 9.11 0.74
CA LYS A 110 6.61 9.26 1.33
C LYS A 110 6.91 8.21 2.41
N PRO A 111 6.07 8.01 3.43
CA PRO A 111 6.34 6.99 4.44
C PRO A 111 6.30 5.56 3.88
N ILE A 112 5.46 5.29 2.89
CA ILE A 112 5.43 4.00 2.18
C ILE A 112 6.76 3.76 1.44
N ASP A 113 7.26 4.73 0.69
CA ASP A 113 8.53 4.61 -0.03
C ASP A 113 9.71 4.38 0.93
N LEU A 114 9.68 5.02 2.10
CA LEU A 114 10.65 4.75 3.17
C LEU A 114 10.54 3.32 3.70
N ALA A 115 9.32 2.80 3.91
CA ALA A 115 9.10 1.42 4.33
C ALA A 115 9.60 0.41 3.28
N CYS A 116 9.31 0.65 1.99
CA CYS A 116 9.81 -0.17 0.89
C CYS A 116 11.36 -0.15 0.82
N SER A 117 11.96 1.04 0.94
CA SER A 117 13.41 1.21 0.92
C SER A 117 14.08 0.48 2.09
N ARG A 118 13.49 0.57 3.28
CA ARG A 118 13.92 -0.17 4.47
C ARG A 118 13.85 -1.67 4.22
N LYS A 119 12.73 -2.21 3.71
CA LYS A 119 12.59 -3.64 3.44
C LYS A 119 13.60 -4.15 2.41
N ARG A 120 13.89 -3.37 1.35
CA ARG A 120 14.97 -3.69 0.40
C ARG A 120 16.35 -3.73 1.07
N THR A 121 16.60 -2.81 1.99
CA THR A 121 17.86 -2.76 2.76
C THR A 121 17.99 -3.97 3.69
N GLU A 122 16.93 -4.34 4.39
CA GLU A 122 16.87 -5.54 5.24
C GLU A 122 17.20 -6.80 4.42
N ILE A 123 16.51 -7.04 3.30
CA ILE A 123 16.78 -8.21 2.43
C ILE A 123 18.24 -8.24 1.98
N LYS A 124 18.78 -7.09 1.57
CA LYS A 124 20.18 -6.98 1.14
C LYS A 124 21.14 -7.33 2.28
N GLN A 125 20.89 -6.79 3.47
CA GLN A 125 21.71 -7.06 4.65
C GLN A 125 21.66 -8.54 5.03
N ASP A 126 20.47 -9.14 5.07
CA ASP A 126 20.29 -10.57 5.38
C ASP A 126 21.06 -11.47 4.41
N LEU A 127 21.03 -11.15 3.11
CA LEU A 127 21.78 -11.91 2.10
C LEU A 127 23.30 -11.75 2.24
N VAL A 128 23.78 -10.54 2.55
CA VAL A 128 25.22 -10.27 2.74
C VAL A 128 25.73 -10.92 4.03
N GLU A 129 24.97 -10.85 5.12
CA GLU A 129 25.29 -11.53 6.37
C GLU A 129 25.33 -13.06 6.17
N SER A 130 24.36 -13.61 5.44
CA SER A 130 24.31 -15.04 5.10
C SER A 130 25.50 -15.46 4.22
N LEU A 131 25.89 -14.65 3.24
CA LEU A 131 27.09 -14.88 2.42
C LEU A 131 28.37 -14.97 3.26
N HIS A 132 28.47 -14.18 4.34
CA HIS A 132 29.60 -14.18 5.25
C HIS A 132 29.49 -15.21 6.39
N SER A 133 28.44 -16.04 6.40
CA SER A 133 28.24 -17.06 7.42
C SER A 133 29.45 -18.01 7.52
N PRO A 134 29.88 -18.40 8.74
CA PRO A 134 30.86 -19.47 8.93
C PRO A 134 30.31 -20.84 8.53
N ASP A 135 28.99 -20.99 8.40
CA ASP A 135 28.36 -22.16 7.82
C ASP A 135 28.41 -22.06 6.28
N ARG A 136 28.99 -23.09 5.65
CA ARG A 136 29.14 -23.15 4.19
C ARG A 136 27.78 -23.22 3.50
N ASP A 137 26.85 -23.98 4.03
CA ASP A 137 25.58 -24.26 3.36
C ASP A 137 24.70 -23.01 3.39
N VAL A 138 24.73 -22.24 4.50
CA VAL A 138 24.09 -20.91 4.59
C VAL A 138 24.65 -19.93 3.56
N ALA A 139 25.99 -19.88 3.38
CA ALA A 139 26.60 -19.01 2.39
C ALA A 139 26.23 -19.42 0.94
N LEU A 140 26.19 -20.71 0.65
CA LEU A 140 25.77 -21.23 -0.66
C LEU A 140 24.29 -20.91 -0.94
N ASP A 141 23.41 -21.01 0.06
CA ASP A 141 22.00 -20.65 -0.05
C ASP A 141 21.79 -19.15 -0.27
N ALA A 142 22.64 -18.28 0.29
CA ALA A 142 22.62 -16.85 -0.03
C ALA A 142 22.88 -16.58 -1.52
N VAL A 143 23.88 -17.26 -2.10
CA VAL A 143 24.18 -17.14 -3.54
C VAL A 143 23.06 -17.71 -4.40
N ARG A 144 22.46 -18.83 -3.99
CA ARG A 144 21.26 -19.38 -4.64
C ARG A 144 20.09 -18.41 -4.59
N SER A 145 19.88 -17.76 -3.46
CA SER A 145 18.78 -16.81 -3.28
C SER A 145 18.93 -15.59 -4.19
N LEU A 146 20.16 -15.07 -4.33
CA LEU A 146 20.45 -14.00 -5.28
C LEU A 146 20.26 -14.44 -6.74
N ASP A 147 20.61 -15.69 -7.07
CA ASP A 147 20.38 -16.29 -8.40
C ASP A 147 18.88 -16.27 -8.77
N ILE A 148 18.03 -16.72 -7.83
CA ILE A 148 16.57 -16.68 -7.96
C ILE A 148 16.08 -15.23 -8.11
N LEU A 149 16.57 -14.33 -7.25
CA LEU A 149 16.16 -12.92 -7.24
C LEU A 149 16.45 -12.23 -8.59
N THR A 150 17.59 -12.56 -9.20
CA THR A 150 18.02 -12.04 -10.51
C THR A 150 17.39 -12.80 -11.69
N ARG A 151 16.58 -13.83 -11.44
CA ARG A 151 16.05 -14.75 -12.47
C ARG A 151 17.18 -15.35 -13.33
N ASN A 152 18.26 -15.77 -12.68
CA ASN A 152 19.44 -16.39 -13.28
C ASN A 152 20.20 -15.51 -14.28
N LYS A 153 19.97 -14.19 -14.32
CA LYS A 153 20.69 -13.27 -15.23
C LYS A 153 22.21 -13.28 -14.99
N ASN A 154 22.64 -13.59 -13.76
CA ASN A 154 24.03 -13.55 -13.31
C ASN A 154 24.61 -14.94 -12.98
N ALA A 155 23.99 -16.01 -13.48
CA ALA A 155 24.30 -17.39 -13.08
C ALA A 155 25.80 -17.75 -13.20
N GLY A 156 26.49 -17.29 -14.24
CA GLY A 156 27.92 -17.56 -14.44
C GLY A 156 28.81 -16.98 -13.35
N ASN A 157 28.64 -15.69 -13.03
CA ASN A 157 29.40 -15.04 -11.96
C ASN A 157 29.05 -15.63 -10.59
N LEU A 158 27.77 -15.93 -10.35
CA LEU A 158 27.30 -16.56 -9.11
C LEU A 158 27.83 -17.99 -8.96
N ALA A 159 28.03 -18.74 -10.05
CA ALA A 159 28.65 -20.07 -10.02
C ALA A 159 30.11 -20.01 -9.56
N LEU A 160 30.88 -19.01 -10.01
CA LEU A 160 32.26 -18.79 -9.54
C LEU A 160 32.31 -18.49 -8.04
N ILE A 161 31.37 -17.70 -7.53
CA ILE A 161 31.26 -17.44 -6.08
C ILE A 161 30.93 -18.73 -5.33
N LYS A 162 29.97 -19.54 -5.82
CA LYS A 162 29.63 -20.85 -5.22
C LYS A 162 30.84 -21.78 -5.16
N GLU A 163 31.62 -21.88 -6.24
CA GLU A 163 32.83 -22.71 -6.29
C GLU A 163 33.86 -22.27 -5.25
N ARG A 164 34.13 -20.96 -5.15
CA ARG A 164 35.06 -20.38 -4.16
C ARG A 164 34.60 -20.51 -2.72
N ILE A 165 33.30 -20.56 -2.48
CA ILE A 165 32.75 -20.87 -1.15
C ILE A 165 32.95 -22.35 -0.85
N ALA A 166 32.71 -23.23 -1.84
CA ALA A 166 32.79 -24.68 -1.68
C ALA A 166 34.21 -25.18 -1.42
N ASP A 167 35.21 -24.61 -2.09
CA ASP A 167 36.63 -24.98 -1.95
C ASP A 167 37.36 -24.22 -0.80
N GLY A 168 36.70 -23.23 -0.18
CA GLY A 168 37.23 -22.40 0.90
C GLY A 168 38.03 -21.17 0.47
N THR A 169 38.27 -20.99 -0.84
CA THR A 169 39.00 -19.85 -1.43
C THR A 169 38.42 -18.51 -0.97
N TYR A 170 37.08 -18.40 -0.91
CA TYR A 170 36.37 -17.19 -0.49
C TYR A 170 36.79 -16.71 0.91
N ARG A 171 37.15 -17.61 1.83
CA ARG A 171 37.56 -17.25 3.19
C ARG A 171 39.04 -16.99 3.33
N ILE A 172 39.86 -17.69 2.53
CA ILE A 172 41.31 -17.64 2.63
C ILE A 172 41.87 -16.36 2.00
N TYR A 173 41.24 -15.85 0.93
CA TYR A 173 41.79 -14.76 0.12
C TYR A 173 40.93 -13.49 0.23
N PRO A 174 41.33 -12.49 1.05
CA PRO A 174 40.53 -11.28 1.30
C PRO A 174 40.20 -10.45 0.06
N HIS A 175 41.08 -10.45 -0.94
CA HIS A 175 40.86 -9.71 -2.19
C HIS A 175 39.77 -10.36 -3.05
N ILE A 176 39.72 -11.70 -3.11
CA ILE A 176 38.64 -12.45 -3.76
C ILE A 176 37.33 -12.17 -3.05
N ARG A 177 37.32 -12.31 -1.72
CA ARG A 177 36.15 -12.02 -0.89
C ARG A 177 35.58 -10.64 -1.17
N ARG A 178 36.43 -9.61 -1.17
CA ARG A 178 36.01 -8.21 -1.39
C ARG A 178 35.39 -8.00 -2.77
N ASN A 179 35.98 -8.58 -3.81
CA ASN A 179 35.45 -8.46 -5.17
C ASN A 179 34.09 -9.17 -5.30
N ASP A 180 33.98 -10.37 -4.74
CA ASP A 180 32.74 -11.16 -4.77
C ASP A 180 31.63 -10.49 -3.96
N GLU A 181 31.96 -9.92 -2.80
CA GLU A 181 31.02 -9.13 -1.97
C GLU A 181 30.54 -7.87 -2.71
N GLN A 182 31.44 -7.12 -3.36
CA GLN A 182 31.05 -5.95 -4.15
C GLN A 182 30.09 -6.31 -5.29
N PHE A 183 30.43 -7.37 -6.04
CA PHE A 183 29.56 -7.90 -7.10
C PHE A 183 28.20 -8.34 -6.54
N PHE A 184 28.20 -9.05 -5.41
CA PHE A 184 27.00 -9.56 -4.76
C PHE A 184 26.09 -8.42 -4.28
N VAL A 185 26.64 -7.40 -3.63
CA VAL A 185 25.90 -6.21 -3.16
C VAL A 185 25.31 -5.43 -4.32
N GLN A 186 26.10 -5.20 -5.38
CA GLN A 186 25.63 -4.50 -6.58
C GLN A 186 24.48 -5.28 -7.24
N THR A 187 24.69 -6.58 -7.48
CA THR A 187 23.71 -7.45 -8.11
C THR A 187 22.42 -7.53 -7.30
N THR A 188 22.52 -7.58 -5.97
CA THR A 188 21.35 -7.57 -5.08
C THR A 188 20.59 -6.25 -5.19
N THR A 189 21.31 -5.12 -5.23
CA THR A 189 20.71 -3.79 -5.37
C THR A 189 19.97 -3.66 -6.70
N GLU A 190 20.60 -4.08 -7.81
CA GLU A 190 19.98 -4.08 -9.14
C GLU A 190 18.78 -5.03 -9.23
N ALA A 191 18.84 -6.19 -8.57
CA ALA A 191 17.73 -7.15 -8.59
C ALA A 191 16.54 -6.70 -7.73
N LEU A 192 16.78 -5.88 -6.70
CA LEU A 192 15.75 -5.24 -5.88
C LEU A 192 15.23 -3.93 -6.49
N ASP A 193 15.91 -3.38 -7.49
CA ASP A 193 15.43 -2.19 -8.18
C ASP A 193 14.10 -2.46 -8.89
N GLY A 194 13.18 -1.50 -8.80
CA GLY A 194 11.79 -1.65 -9.27
C GLY A 194 10.91 -2.62 -8.46
N LYS A 195 11.46 -3.44 -7.54
CA LYS A 195 10.67 -4.25 -6.61
C LYS A 195 10.19 -3.41 -5.43
N LEU A 196 9.04 -3.79 -4.86
CA LEU A 196 8.39 -3.06 -3.77
C LEU A 196 8.11 -1.59 -4.16
N THR A 197 7.61 -1.39 -5.38
CA THR A 197 7.20 -0.07 -5.88
C THR A 197 5.72 0.12 -5.59
N TYR A 198 5.38 1.19 -4.86
CA TYR A 198 3.99 1.53 -4.58
C TYR A 198 3.42 2.43 -5.67
N ARG A 199 2.34 2.00 -6.32
CA ARG A 199 1.53 2.86 -7.20
C ARG A 199 0.17 3.06 -6.57
N THR A 200 -0.58 4.09 -6.94
CA THR A 200 -1.92 4.31 -6.39
C THR A 200 -2.88 4.82 -7.45
N ILE A 201 -4.13 4.40 -7.37
CA ILE A 201 -5.24 5.05 -8.03
C ILE A 201 -5.57 6.32 -7.24
N GLY A 202 -5.70 7.45 -7.93
CA GLY A 202 -6.16 8.71 -7.35
C GLY A 202 -7.54 9.06 -7.88
N ILE A 203 -8.58 8.97 -7.05
CA ILE A 203 -9.93 9.41 -7.43
C ILE A 203 -9.98 10.92 -7.33
N GLU A 204 -9.90 11.59 -8.47
CA GLU A 204 -9.71 13.03 -8.60
C GLU A 204 -11.04 13.79 -8.61
N ASP A 205 -11.25 14.68 -7.62
CA ASP A 205 -12.41 15.57 -7.60
C ASP A 205 -12.32 16.60 -8.73
N GLY A 206 -13.34 16.59 -9.60
CA GLY A 206 -13.43 17.43 -10.78
C GLY A 206 -13.68 18.91 -10.49
N LYS A 207 -14.06 19.29 -9.27
CA LYS A 207 -14.21 20.70 -8.90
C LYS A 207 -12.88 21.43 -8.76
N LYS A 208 -11.79 20.70 -8.47
CA LYS A 208 -10.48 21.32 -8.26
C LYS A 208 -9.67 21.33 -9.56
N PRO A 209 -9.35 22.51 -10.12
CA PRO A 209 -8.54 22.61 -11.32
C PRO A 209 -7.17 21.95 -11.14
N ASP A 210 -6.63 21.34 -12.19
CA ASP A 210 -5.33 20.67 -12.16
C ASP A 210 -4.18 21.62 -11.77
N ALA A 211 -4.30 22.90 -12.13
CA ALA A 211 -3.34 23.95 -11.78
C ALA A 211 -3.19 24.12 -10.26
N GLU A 212 -4.26 23.91 -9.49
CA GLU A 212 -4.29 24.06 -8.02
C GLU A 212 -3.84 22.80 -7.27
N ARG A 213 -3.47 21.75 -7.99
CA ARG A 213 -2.98 20.52 -7.37
C ARG A 213 -1.54 20.67 -6.92
N ASN A 214 -1.24 19.93 -5.85
CA ASN A 214 0.08 19.86 -5.25
C ASN A 214 1.14 19.55 -6.33
N LYS A 215 2.27 20.26 -6.30
CA LYS A 215 3.35 20.09 -7.28
C LYS A 215 3.87 18.66 -7.30
N GLU A 216 4.13 18.10 -6.13
CA GLU A 216 4.63 16.74 -5.95
C GLU A 216 3.63 15.69 -6.41
N TYR A 217 2.32 15.92 -6.22
CA TYR A 217 1.28 15.07 -6.81
C TYR A 217 1.38 15.02 -8.34
N LYS A 218 1.58 16.18 -8.98
CA LYS A 218 1.70 16.26 -10.45
C LYS A 218 2.96 15.56 -10.96
N GLU A 219 4.06 15.64 -10.21
CA GLU A 219 5.31 14.92 -10.51
C GLU A 219 5.09 13.41 -10.42
N LEU A 220 4.53 12.91 -9.32
CA LEU A 220 4.23 11.48 -9.13
C LEU A 220 3.23 10.95 -10.18
N ARG A 221 2.27 11.77 -10.62
CA ARG A 221 1.38 11.43 -11.73
C ARG A 221 2.13 11.35 -13.06
N ALA A 222 3.04 12.29 -13.34
CA ALA A 222 3.86 12.28 -14.56
C ALA A 222 4.81 11.06 -14.61
N GLU A 223 5.29 10.62 -13.46
CA GLU A 223 6.10 9.39 -13.30
C GLU A 223 5.28 8.10 -13.40
N GLY A 224 3.95 8.16 -13.52
CA GLY A 224 3.08 6.98 -13.57
C GLY A 224 2.91 6.27 -12.21
N ARG A 225 3.36 6.90 -11.12
CA ARG A 225 3.14 6.40 -9.75
C ARG A 225 1.69 6.61 -9.29
N ILE A 226 0.99 7.58 -9.87
CA ILE A 226 -0.44 7.84 -9.62
C ILE A 226 -1.22 7.63 -10.91
N ILE A 227 -2.25 6.79 -10.86
CA ILE A 227 -3.20 6.54 -11.95
C ILE A 227 -4.44 7.42 -11.68
N PRO A 228 -4.61 8.55 -12.37
CA PRO A 228 -5.70 9.47 -12.10
C PRO A 228 -7.02 8.94 -12.67
N ILE A 229 -8.08 8.95 -11.87
CA ILE A 229 -9.45 8.67 -12.32
C ILE A 229 -10.32 9.85 -11.93
N ARG A 230 -10.87 10.55 -12.92
CA ARG A 230 -11.62 11.77 -12.67
C ARG A 230 -13.08 11.47 -12.36
N VAL A 231 -13.61 12.15 -11.36
CA VAL A 231 -15.05 12.17 -11.02
C VAL A 231 -15.54 13.61 -11.02
N GLU A 232 -16.79 13.88 -11.38
CA GLU A 232 -17.35 15.24 -11.33
C GLU A 232 -17.25 15.84 -9.91
N ARG A 233 -17.56 15.02 -8.90
CA ARG A 233 -17.43 15.34 -7.48
C ARG A 233 -17.33 14.06 -6.67
N ILE A 234 -16.41 14.02 -5.72
CA ILE A 234 -16.35 12.95 -4.72
C ILE A 234 -17.53 13.14 -3.76
N ILE A 235 -18.44 12.18 -3.72
CA ILE A 235 -19.68 12.29 -2.93
C ILE A 235 -19.40 12.19 -1.42
N SER A 236 -18.45 11.35 -1.02
CA SER A 236 -18.09 11.08 0.38
C SER A 236 -17.11 12.09 1.00
N MET A 237 -16.59 13.03 0.21
CA MET A 237 -15.50 13.92 0.60
C MET A 237 -15.84 14.76 1.84
N ASP A 238 -14.95 14.72 2.84
CA ASP A 238 -15.02 15.48 4.10
C ASP A 238 -16.33 15.36 4.89
N ASP A 239 -17.20 14.40 4.55
CA ASP A 239 -18.47 14.20 5.23
C ASP A 239 -18.33 13.07 6.27
N PRO A 240 -18.42 13.39 7.59
CA PRO A 240 -18.27 12.41 8.66
C PRO A 240 -19.26 11.25 8.57
N ASN A 241 -20.39 11.41 7.87
CA ASN A 241 -21.37 10.34 7.69
C ASN A 241 -20.85 9.21 6.79
N PHE A 242 -19.74 9.41 6.08
CA PHE A 242 -19.08 8.40 5.25
C PHE A 242 -17.81 7.82 5.87
N SER A 243 -17.40 8.32 7.05
CA SER A 243 -16.29 7.76 7.82
C SER A 243 -16.82 6.67 8.75
N THR A 244 -16.90 5.43 8.27
CA THR A 244 -17.51 4.34 9.03
C THR A 244 -16.62 3.75 10.12
N ALA A 245 -15.30 3.81 9.96
CA ALA A 245 -14.34 3.35 10.97
C ALA A 245 -14.29 4.34 12.15
N VAL A 246 -14.46 3.81 13.36
CA VAL A 246 -14.34 4.58 14.61
C VAL A 246 -12.97 4.28 15.22
N PHE A 247 -12.14 5.31 15.31
CA PHE A 247 -10.83 5.24 15.95
C PHE A 247 -10.95 5.55 17.44
N GLU A 248 -10.03 5.01 18.23
CA GLU A 248 -9.87 5.37 19.64
C GLU A 248 -9.40 6.82 19.79
N ASP A 249 -10.06 7.57 20.67
CA ASP A 249 -9.67 8.94 21.01
C ASP A 249 -8.44 8.93 21.92
N LEU A 250 -7.55 9.90 21.76
CA LEU A 250 -6.45 10.15 22.70
C LEU A 250 -6.87 11.27 23.66
N ASP A 251 -6.69 11.04 24.97
CA ASP A 251 -7.18 11.86 26.10
C ASP A 251 -6.66 13.31 26.19
N HIS A 252 -6.02 13.81 25.14
CA HIS A 252 -5.45 15.16 25.12
C HIS A 252 -5.93 15.94 23.89
N PRO A 253 -6.79 16.97 24.07
CA PRO A 253 -7.12 17.87 22.98
C PRO A 253 -5.84 18.57 22.50
N TYR A 254 -5.63 18.55 21.19
CA TYR A 254 -4.50 19.24 20.58
C TYR A 254 -4.70 20.76 20.65
N SER A 255 -3.61 21.53 20.51
CA SER A 255 -3.67 22.98 20.30
C SER A 255 -4.46 23.28 19.02
N GLY A 256 -5.75 23.60 19.18
CA GLY A 256 -6.69 23.79 18.07
C GLY A 256 -8.06 23.12 18.26
N GLY A 257 -8.29 22.39 19.35
CA GLY A 257 -9.63 21.88 19.71
C GLY A 257 -10.07 20.60 19.00
N TYR A 258 -9.23 20.03 18.13
CA TYR A 258 -9.50 18.73 17.51
C TYR A 258 -9.01 17.58 18.40
N VAL A 259 -9.85 16.54 18.51
CA VAL A 259 -9.50 15.27 19.15
C VAL A 259 -8.52 14.52 18.25
N ARG A 260 -7.34 14.20 18.80
CA ARG A 260 -6.37 13.31 18.13
C ARG A 260 -6.81 11.87 18.28
N LEU A 261 -6.59 11.10 17.23
CA LEU A 261 -6.98 9.70 17.16
C LEU A 261 -5.74 8.80 17.31
N SER A 262 -5.94 7.69 18.01
CA SER A 262 -5.11 6.50 17.94
C SER A 262 -5.31 5.85 16.56
N PRO A 263 -4.31 5.17 15.99
CA PRO A 263 -4.48 4.45 14.73
C PRO A 263 -5.33 3.17 14.88
N ARG A 264 -5.72 2.82 16.12
CA ARG A 264 -6.54 1.64 16.43
C ARG A 264 -8.01 1.92 16.14
N VAL A 265 -8.63 1.06 15.33
CA VAL A 265 -10.08 1.03 15.11
C VAL A 265 -10.72 0.23 16.25
N ILE A 266 -11.70 0.82 16.93
CA ILE A 266 -12.43 0.22 18.07
C ILE A 266 -13.84 -0.23 17.71
N GLY A 267 -14.33 0.18 16.54
CA GLY A 267 -15.65 -0.21 16.07
C GLY A 267 -16.03 0.46 14.77
N PHE A 268 -17.32 0.37 14.46
CA PHE A 268 -17.91 0.96 13.27
C PHE A 268 -19.14 1.77 13.65
N ASN A 269 -19.29 2.92 13.03
CA ASN A 269 -20.53 3.65 13.00
C ASN A 269 -21.00 3.64 11.54
N ILE A 270 -22.18 3.09 11.27
CA ILE A 270 -22.74 3.04 9.92
C ILE A 270 -24.01 3.89 9.91
N PRO A 271 -23.90 5.19 9.60
CA PRO A 271 -25.05 6.09 9.56
C PRO A 271 -26.06 5.66 8.49
N HIS A 272 -27.33 5.98 8.69
CA HIS A 272 -28.37 5.74 7.69
C HIS A 272 -28.04 6.38 6.33
N GLN A 273 -27.39 7.56 6.35
CA GLN A 273 -26.94 8.29 5.17
C GLN A 273 -25.94 7.47 4.34
N TYR A 274 -25.09 6.68 5.01
CA TYR A 274 -24.15 5.79 4.36
C TYR A 274 -24.87 4.66 3.61
N ILE A 275 -25.82 4.00 4.29
CA ILE A 275 -26.64 2.94 3.69
C ILE A 275 -27.49 3.49 2.54
N ASP A 276 -28.06 4.69 2.70
CA ASP A 276 -28.83 5.36 1.65
C ASP A 276 -27.97 5.66 0.43
N PHE A 277 -26.72 6.04 0.63
CA PHE A 277 -25.77 6.27 -0.45
C PHE A 277 -25.45 4.97 -1.21
N LEU A 278 -25.09 3.90 -0.51
CA LEU A 278 -24.84 2.60 -1.15
C LEU A 278 -26.10 2.06 -1.86
N THR A 279 -27.27 2.24 -1.25
CA THR A 279 -28.58 1.90 -1.83
C THR A 279 -28.86 2.70 -3.11
N LYS A 280 -28.53 3.99 -3.16
CA LYS A 280 -28.68 4.81 -4.37
C LYS A 280 -27.77 4.30 -5.49
N ILE A 281 -26.53 3.92 -5.17
CA ILE A 281 -25.62 3.30 -6.14
C ILE A 281 -26.22 1.99 -6.66
N ALA A 282 -26.67 1.09 -5.77
CA ALA A 282 -27.25 -0.18 -6.17
C ALA A 282 -28.47 -0.02 -7.07
N ARG A 283 -29.42 0.86 -6.70
CA ARG A 283 -30.57 1.21 -7.57
C ARG A 283 -30.11 1.74 -8.92
N HIS A 284 -29.05 2.54 -8.96
CA HIS A 284 -28.52 3.10 -10.20
C HIS A 284 -27.99 2.03 -11.16
N VAL A 285 -27.34 0.99 -10.63
CA VAL A 285 -26.76 -0.11 -11.42
C VAL A 285 -27.66 -1.34 -11.55
N GLY A 286 -28.89 -1.29 -11.04
CA GLY A 286 -29.84 -2.40 -11.09
C GLY A 286 -29.52 -3.56 -10.13
N VAL A 287 -28.75 -3.30 -9.06
CA VAL A 287 -28.51 -4.24 -7.96
C VAL A 287 -29.61 -4.08 -6.91
N ASP A 288 -30.06 -5.20 -6.34
CA ASP A 288 -31.07 -5.23 -5.28
C ASP A 288 -30.58 -4.49 -4.02
N PRO A 289 -31.21 -3.36 -3.64
CA PRO A 289 -30.76 -2.57 -2.50
C PRO A 289 -30.81 -3.29 -1.16
N SER A 290 -31.68 -4.29 -1.00
CA SER A 290 -31.80 -5.05 0.24
C SER A 290 -30.59 -5.95 0.51
N LYS A 291 -29.75 -6.18 -0.49
CA LYS A 291 -28.54 -7.01 -0.41
C LYS A 291 -27.27 -6.18 -0.19
N VAL A 292 -27.39 -4.87 -0.13
CA VAL A 292 -26.25 -3.95 0.00
C VAL A 292 -25.89 -3.79 1.47
N ASN A 293 -24.65 -4.12 1.80
CA ASN A 293 -24.08 -3.91 3.13
C ASN A 293 -22.63 -3.42 2.98
N PRO A 294 -22.10 -2.65 3.95
CA PRO A 294 -20.68 -2.36 4.00
C PRO A 294 -19.87 -3.65 4.02
N ILE A 295 -18.80 -3.72 3.23
CA ILE A 295 -17.96 -4.91 3.14
C ILE A 295 -16.70 -4.75 4.00
N ASN A 296 -15.95 -5.84 4.17
CA ASN A 296 -14.59 -5.82 4.74
C ASN A 296 -14.43 -5.24 6.17
N THR A 297 -15.50 -5.14 6.97
CA THR A 297 -15.41 -4.71 8.37
C THR A 297 -14.40 -5.54 9.16
N LYS A 298 -14.35 -6.85 8.92
CA LYS A 298 -13.32 -7.74 9.49
C LYS A 298 -11.91 -7.33 9.06
N SER A 299 -11.66 -7.11 7.77
CA SER A 299 -10.35 -6.69 7.26
C SER A 299 -9.90 -5.33 7.82
N ILE A 300 -10.84 -4.41 8.07
CA ILE A 300 -10.56 -3.13 8.71
C ILE A 300 -10.15 -3.31 10.18
N LEU A 301 -10.76 -4.23 10.92
CA LEU A 301 -10.33 -4.53 12.29
C LEU A 301 -8.99 -5.28 12.31
N ASP A 302 -8.82 -6.25 11.40
CA ASP A 302 -7.64 -7.08 11.30
C ASP A 302 -6.38 -6.27 10.92
N SER A 303 -6.53 -5.09 10.33
CA SER A 303 -5.41 -4.20 10.01
C SER A 303 -4.61 -3.77 11.25
N ALA A 304 -5.21 -3.85 12.45
CA ALA A 304 -4.54 -3.58 13.70
C ALA A 304 -3.34 -4.52 13.94
N ARG A 305 -3.32 -5.70 13.32
CA ARG A 305 -2.19 -6.65 13.40
C ARG A 305 -0.88 -6.09 12.84
N TYR A 306 -0.96 -5.07 11.99
CA TYR A 306 0.21 -4.41 11.41
C TYR A 306 0.62 -3.15 12.17
N LEU A 307 -0.14 -2.71 13.18
CA LEU A 307 0.33 -1.66 14.05
C LEU A 307 1.55 -2.16 14.84
N ALA A 308 2.55 -1.32 15.02
CA ALA A 308 3.65 -1.63 15.92
C ALA A 308 3.04 -1.99 17.28
N LYS A 309 3.50 -3.10 17.88
CA LYS A 309 3.17 -3.39 19.27
C LYS A 309 3.62 -2.16 20.05
N GLN A 310 2.68 -1.40 20.59
CA GLN A 310 3.04 -0.37 21.56
C GLN A 310 3.69 -1.13 22.69
N ASP A 311 5.00 -0.95 22.87
CA ASP A 311 5.69 -1.49 24.02
C ASP A 311 4.89 -1.02 25.23
N ALA A 312 4.29 -1.96 25.95
CA ALA A 312 3.38 -1.70 27.07
C ALA A 312 4.10 -1.08 28.30
N ASN A 313 5.24 -0.44 28.07
CA ASN A 313 6.23 -0.02 29.05
C ASN A 313 6.65 1.46 28.86
N ASN A 314 5.70 2.35 28.54
CA ASN A 314 5.88 3.79 28.76
C ASN A 314 4.78 4.30 29.69
#